data_AF-A0A7C4V6T9-F1
#
_entry.id   AF-A0A7C4V6T9-F1
#
_cell.length_a   1.000
_cell.length_b   1.000
_cell.length_c   1.000
_cell.angle_alpha   90.00
_cell.angle_beta   90.00
_cell.angle_gamma   90.00
#
_symmetry.space_group_name_H-M   'P 1'
#
loop_
_entity.id
_entity.type
_entity.pdbx_description
1 polymer ?
#
loop_
_entity_poly.entity_id
_entity_poly.type
_entity_poly.pdbx_seq_one_letter_code
_entity_poly.pdbx_strand_id
1 'polypeptide(L)'
;MSDISITIQVPKELVERAKAVGLQIEDQTDTFIELLETQIRKREAGQELLEIANKLTALPDDMKPTQDEIDTAIRDYWKRKSEST
;
A
#
# COMPACT_ATOMS: atom_id res chain seq x y z
N MET A 1 -12.25 -19.28 7.55
CA MET A 1 -11.03 -18.72 6.92
C MET A 1 -11.01 -19.21 5.50
N SER A 2 -10.90 -18.32 4.53
CA SER A 2 -10.74 -18.69 3.13
C SER A 2 -9.25 -18.82 2.85
N ASP A 3 -8.79 -20.00 2.46
CA ASP A 3 -7.38 -20.19 2.09
C ASP A 3 -7.11 -19.46 0.78
N ILE A 4 -6.16 -18.52 0.80
CA ILE A 4 -5.69 -17.81 -0.38
C ILE A 4 -4.43 -18.52 -0.86
N SER A 5 -4.47 -19.03 -2.10
CA SER A 5 -3.30 -19.60 -2.77
C SER A 5 -2.78 -18.62 -3.82
N ILE A 6 -1.48 -18.32 -3.77
CA ILE A 6 -0.80 -17.41 -4.70
C ILE A 6 0.26 -18.21 -5.47
N THR A 7 0.13 -18.24 -6.79
CA THR A 7 1.11 -18.88 -7.69
C THR A 7 2.01 -17.83 -8.32
N ILE A 8 3.32 -17.94 -8.10
CA ILE A 8 4.32 -17.05 -8.70
C ILE A 8 5.06 -17.81 -9.80
N GLN A 9 5.11 -17.27 -11.02
CA GLN A 9 5.91 -17.82 -12.10
C GLN A 9 7.28 -17.14 -12.15
N VAL A 10 8.33 -17.93 -11.96
CA VAL A 10 9.72 -17.46 -12.03
C VAL A 10 10.38 -18.03 -13.28
N PRO A 11 11.02 -17.21 -14.13
CA PRO A 11 11.77 -17.67 -15.28
C PRO A 11 12.86 -18.67 -14.89
N LYS A 12 12.96 -19.79 -15.61
CA LYS A 12 13.93 -20.85 -15.31
C LYS A 12 15.37 -20.35 -15.23
N GLU A 13 15.76 -19.42 -16.11
CA GLU A 13 17.10 -18.83 -16.10
C GLU A 13 17.43 -18.08 -14.80
N LEU A 14 16.45 -17.41 -14.19
CA LEU A 14 16.64 -16.73 -12.91
C LEU A 14 16.82 -17.73 -11.77
N VAL A 15 16.07 -18.83 -11.79
CA VAL A 15 16.24 -19.93 -10.82
C VAL A 15 17.64 -20.54 -10.94
N GLU A 16 18.11 -20.78 -12.16
CA GLU A 16 19.45 -21.34 -12.40
C GLU A 16 20.56 -20.37 -11.97
N ARG A 17 20.42 -19.07 -12.26
CA ARG A 17 21.38 -18.04 -11.82
C ARG A 17 21.40 -17.89 -10.30
N ALA A 18 20.25 -17.93 -9.65
CA ALA A 18 20.15 -17.91 -8.18
C ALA A 18 20.85 -19.12 -7.56
N LYS A 19 20.60 -20.32 -8.09
CA LYS A 19 21.26 -21.56 -7.63
C LYS A 19 22.78 -21.51 -7.84
N ALA A 20 23.26 -20.93 -8.94
CA ALA A 20 24.68 -20.78 -9.22
C ALA A 20 25.42 -19.90 -8.20
N VAL A 21 24.72 -18.94 -7.57
CA VAL A 21 25.27 -18.10 -6.50
C VAL A 21 24.92 -18.62 -5.08
N GLY A 22 24.39 -19.83 -4.98
CA GLY A 22 24.04 -20.46 -3.70
C GLY A 22 22.72 -19.98 -3.09
N LEU A 23 21.88 -19.26 -3.83
CA LEU A 23 20.56 -18.84 -3.39
C LEU A 23 19.51 -19.89 -3.78
N GLN A 24 18.74 -20.36 -2.79
CA GLN A 24 17.52 -21.13 -3.01
C GLN A 24 16.34 -20.17 -2.93
N ILE A 25 15.58 -20.07 -4.01
CA ILE A 25 14.45 -19.13 -4.12
C ILE A 25 13.29 -19.61 -3.21
N GLU A 26 13.21 -20.92 -3.02
CA GLU A 26 12.28 -21.60 -2.14
C GLU A 26 12.42 -21.13 -0.67
N ASP A 27 13.65 -20.83 -0.24
CA ASP A 27 13.94 -20.34 1.12
C ASP A 27 13.58 -18.85 1.31
N GLN A 28 13.27 -18.14 0.23
CA GLN A 28 12.90 -16.71 0.25
C GLN A 28 11.39 -16.49 0.20
N THR A 29 10.61 -17.55 0.35
CA THR A 29 9.14 -17.53 0.28
C THR A 29 8.51 -16.55 1.27
N ASP A 30 8.99 -16.50 2.51
CA ASP A 30 8.53 -15.53 3.51
C ASP A 30 8.78 -14.08 3.08
N THR A 31 9.97 -13.78 2.56
CA THR A 31 10.31 -12.45 2.02
C THR A 31 9.36 -12.05 0.88
N PHE A 32 9.02 -13.00 -0.01
CA PHE A 32 8.07 -12.73 -1.08
C PHE A 32 6.65 -12.50 -0.56
N ILE A 33 6.23 -13.23 0.48
CA ILE A 33 4.94 -13.04 1.13
C ILE A 33 4.87 -11.63 1.75
N GLU A 34 5.88 -11.20 2.51
CA GLU A 34 5.92 -9.85 3.10
C GLU A 34 5.86 -8.75 2.04
N LEU A 35 6.58 -8.92 0.92
CA LEU A 35 6.53 -8.00 -0.21
C LEU A 35 5.13 -7.94 -0.84
N LEU A 36 4.48 -9.09 -1.02
CA LEU A 36 3.13 -9.17 -1.55
C LEU A 36 2.11 -8.52 -0.62
N GLU A 37 2.17 -8.81 0.69
CA GLU A 37 1.33 -8.16 1.69
C GLU A 37 1.53 -6.64 1.72
N THR A 38 2.77 -6.18 1.56
CA THR A 38 3.07 -4.76 1.46
C THR A 38 2.46 -4.14 0.21
N GLN A 39 2.50 -4.83 -0.94
CA GLN A 39 1.86 -4.34 -2.15
C GLN A 39 0.33 -4.35 -2.06
N ILE A 40 -0.26 -5.37 -1.44
CA ILE A 40 -1.70 -5.44 -1.18
C ILE A 40 -2.12 -4.26 -0.31
N ARG A 41 -1.45 -4.03 0.82
CA ARG A 41 -1.72 -2.89 1.70
C ARG A 41 -1.59 -1.54 0.97
N LYS A 42 -0.58 -1.38 0.11
CA LYS A 42 -0.43 -0.18 -0.73
C LYS A 42 -1.58 0.00 -1.71
N ARG A 43 -2.04 -1.09 -2.32
CA ARG A 43 -3.18 -1.07 -3.25
C ARG A 43 -4.47 -0.71 -2.53
N GLU A 44 -4.72 -1.32 -1.36
CA GLU A 44 -5.89 -1.04 -0.52
C GLU A 44 -5.90 0.43 -0.07
N ALA A 45 -4.78 0.94 0.45
CA ALA A 45 -4.65 2.35 0.81
C ALA A 45 -4.90 3.28 -0.39
N GLY A 46 -4.44 2.91 -1.59
CA GLY A 46 -4.74 3.63 -2.82
C GLY A 46 -6.23 3.62 -3.20
N GLN A 47 -6.92 2.50 -2.99
CA GLN A 47 -8.36 2.40 -3.20
C GLN A 47 -9.15 3.24 -2.19
N GLU A 48 -8.77 3.24 -0.92
CA GLU A 48 -9.38 4.09 0.10
C GLU A 48 -9.21 5.58 -0.22
N LEU A 49 -8.02 6.00 -0.64
CA LEU A 49 -7.78 7.39 -1.07
C LEU A 49 -8.64 7.76 -2.29
N LEU A 50 -8.82 6.85 -3.24
CA LEU A 50 -9.70 7.06 -4.39
C LEU A 50 -11.18 7.19 -3.96
N GLU A 51 -11.64 6.36 -3.03
CA GLU A 51 -12.99 6.48 -2.48
C GLU A 51 -13.21 7.80 -1.74
N ILE A 52 -12.21 8.25 -0.96
CA ILE A 52 -12.25 9.55 -0.29
C ILE A 52 -12.33 10.67 -1.32
N ALA A 53 -11.50 10.63 -2.37
CA ALA A 53 -11.52 11.61 -3.45
C ALA A 53 -12.91 11.64 -4.13
N ASN A 54 -13.47 10.49 -4.45
CA ASN A 54 -14.80 10.39 -5.04
C ASN A 54 -15.88 10.98 -4.13
N LYS A 55 -15.85 10.66 -2.83
CA LYS A 55 -16.78 11.22 -1.83
C LYS A 55 -16.67 12.74 -1.74
N LEU A 56 -15.45 13.28 -1.76
CA LEU A 56 -15.22 14.73 -1.75
C LEU A 56 -15.72 15.41 -3.04
N THR A 57 -15.52 14.78 -4.21
CA THR A 57 -16.05 15.33 -5.47
C THR A 57 -17.57 15.29 -5.57
N ALA A 58 -18.20 14.33 -4.88
CA ALA A 58 -19.66 14.19 -4.82
C ALA A 58 -20.33 15.15 -3.81
N LEU A 59 -19.56 15.86 -2.98
CA LEU A 59 -20.12 16.90 -2.11
C LEU A 59 -20.65 18.07 -2.97
N PRO A 60 -21.79 18.66 -2.61
CA PRO A 60 -22.25 19.89 -3.23
C PRO A 60 -21.27 21.04 -2.90
N ASP A 61 -21.19 22.04 -3.78
CA ASP A 61 -20.13 23.06 -3.75
C ASP A 61 -20.10 23.90 -2.46
N ASP A 62 -21.25 24.04 -1.79
CA ASP A 62 -21.40 24.70 -0.50
C ASP A 62 -20.89 23.86 0.69
N MET A 63 -20.70 22.55 0.49
CA MET A 63 -20.14 21.62 1.48
C MET A 63 -18.71 21.20 1.18
N LYS A 64 -18.14 21.60 0.03
CA LYS A 64 -16.74 21.33 -0.28
C LYS A 64 -15.85 22.15 0.66
N PRO A 65 -14.87 21.52 1.33
CA PRO A 65 -13.96 22.26 2.18
C PRO A 65 -13.17 23.26 1.32
N THR A 66 -13.05 24.48 1.83
CA THR A 66 -12.21 25.51 1.24
C THR A 66 -10.73 25.15 1.39
N GLN A 67 -9.88 25.77 0.57
CA GLN A 67 -8.44 25.55 0.64
C GLN A 67 -7.87 25.87 2.04
N ASP A 68 -8.37 26.93 2.68
CA ASP A 68 -7.94 27.32 4.04
C ASP A 68 -8.33 26.30 5.11
N GLU A 69 -9.50 25.66 4.99
CA GLU A 69 -9.95 24.59 5.89
C GLU A 69 -9.09 23.34 5.72
N ILE A 70 -8.73 23.00 4.48
CA ILE A 70 -7.82 21.88 4.17
C ILE A 70 -6.43 22.16 4.78
N ASP A 71 -5.87 23.35 4.57
CA ASP A 71 -4.55 23.72 5.07
C ASP A 71 -4.50 23.76 6.61
N THR A 72 -5.60 24.17 7.24
CA THR A 72 -5.74 24.14 8.71
C THR A 72 -5.81 22.70 9.23
N ALA A 73 -6.63 21.84 8.61
CA ALA A 73 -6.72 20.44 8.99
C ALA A 73 -5.39 19.68 8.82
N ILE A 74 -4.62 19.98 7.77
CA ILE A 74 -3.28 19.42 7.54
C ILE A 74 -2.31 19.86 8.65
N ARG A 75 -2.28 21.15 9.00
CA ARG A 75 -1.44 21.66 10.10
C ARG A 75 -1.78 21.00 11.44
N ASP A 76 -3.05 20.89 11.76
CA ASP A 76 -3.51 20.26 13.00
C ASP A 76 -3.19 18.76 13.05
N TYR A 77 -3.31 18.05 11.92
CA TYR A 77 -2.89 16.65 11.82
C TYR A 77 -1.40 16.48 12.13
N TRP A 78 -0.53 17.28 11.51
CA TRP A 78 0.91 17.18 11.72
C TRP A 78 1.33 17.57 13.14
N LYS A 79 0.68 18.59 13.72
CA LYS A 79 0.90 18.97 15.12
C LYS A 79 0.58 17.82 16.07
N ARG A 80 -0.61 17.21 15.97
CA ARG A 80 -1.01 16.06 16.81
C ARG A 80 -0.09 14.86 16.64
N LYS A 81 0.35 14.58 15.40
CA LYS A 81 1.27 13.48 15.11
C LYS A 81 2.64 13.71 15.74
N SER A 82 3.14 14.95 15.72
CA SER A 82 4.40 15.32 16.37
C SER A 82 4.35 15.28 17.90
N GLU A 83 3.17 15.45 18.50
CA GLU A 83 2.95 15.35 19.94
C GLU A 83 2.74 13.90 20.42
N SER A 84 2.46 12.97 19.50
CA SER A 84 2.22 11.54 19.79
C SER A 84 3.46 10.64 19.59
N THR A 85 4.61 11.23 19.23
CA THR A 85 5.90 10.54 19.03
C THR A 85 6.89 10.99 20.10
#